data_AF-A0A2M7TYI6-F1
#
_entry.id   AF-A0A2M7TYI6-F1
#
_cell.length_a   1.000
_cell.length_b   1.000
_cell.length_c   1.000
_cell.angle_alpha   90.00
_cell.angle_beta   90.00
_cell.angle_gamma   90.00
#
_symmetry.space_group_name_H-M   'P 1'
#
loop_
_entity.id
_entity.type
_entity.pdbx_description
1 polymer ?
#
loop_
_entity_poly.entity_id
_entity_poly.type
_entity_poly.pdbx_seq_one_letter_code
_entity_poly.pdbx_strand_id
1 'polypeptide(L)'
;MRFVSLSEIVVIHDRIIAEIGGSTGIREPGLLVAIAEKPLAGFGGQELYPSLFDKAAALFEALCNYHVFVDGNKRTAITALEYFLHQNGYHLTADKSQKEHFTLDTAMNNTDLKKIATWIKKHSKRTPKPTLNKLLKGVTPEKVQGEIDWGPDRGKEKGSK
;
A
#
# COMPACT_ATOMS: atom_id res chain seq x y z
N MET A 1 13.73 -0.89 5.34
CA MET A 1 12.68 -0.70 4.32
C MET A 1 11.35 -1.12 4.94
N ARG A 2 10.24 -0.42 4.70
CA ARG A 2 8.90 -0.84 5.15
C ARG A 2 8.18 -1.49 3.98
N PHE A 3 7.68 -2.70 4.19
CA PHE A 3 6.91 -3.43 3.18
C PHE A 3 5.41 -3.17 3.36
N VAL A 4 4.64 -3.44 2.30
CA VAL A 4 3.18 -3.43 2.37
C VAL A 4 2.74 -4.83 2.77
N SER A 5 2.12 -4.96 3.92
CA SER A 5 1.55 -6.21 4.42
C SER A 5 0.32 -6.62 3.63
N LEU A 6 0.00 -7.91 3.67
CA LEU A 6 -1.24 -8.47 3.12
C LEU A 6 -2.48 -7.64 3.51
N SER A 7 -2.62 -7.35 4.80
CA SER A 7 -3.74 -6.57 5.33
C SER A 7 -3.79 -5.16 4.76
N GLU A 8 -2.64 -4.51 4.56
CA GLU A 8 -2.61 -3.18 3.96
C GLU A 8 -3.02 -3.22 2.49
N ILE A 9 -2.64 -4.26 1.73
CA ILE A 9 -3.10 -4.42 0.35
C ILE A 9 -4.62 -4.57 0.30
N VAL A 10 -5.21 -5.38 1.19
CA VAL A 10 -6.67 -5.55 1.29
C VAL A 10 -7.35 -4.23 1.66
N VAL A 11 -6.83 -3.50 2.65
CA VAL A 11 -7.39 -2.20 3.05
C VAL A 11 -7.31 -1.19 1.90
N ILE A 12 -6.21 -1.18 1.14
CA ILE A 12 -6.06 -0.32 -0.05
C ILE A 12 -7.13 -0.68 -1.08
N HIS A 13 -7.31 -1.96 -1.38
CA HIS A 13 -8.34 -2.44 -2.30
C HIS A 13 -9.75 -2.00 -1.86
N ASP A 14 -10.11 -2.26 -0.60
CA ASP A 14 -11.46 -2.01 -0.11
C ASP A 14 -11.79 -0.51 -0.11
N ARG A 15 -10.81 0.35 0.21
CA ARG A 15 -10.95 1.80 0.08
C ARG A 15 -11.18 2.24 -1.37
N ILE A 16 -10.42 1.67 -2.31
CA ILE A 16 -10.58 1.96 -3.75
C ILE A 16 -11.99 1.58 -4.23
N ILE A 17 -12.50 0.41 -3.84
CA ILE A 17 -13.84 -0.03 -4.22
C ILE A 17 -14.91 0.88 -3.58
N ALA A 18 -14.74 1.26 -2.31
CA ALA A 18 -15.67 2.16 -1.63
C ALA A 18 -15.73 3.56 -2.28
N GLU A 19 -14.61 4.09 -2.75
CA GLU A 19 -14.53 5.44 -3.33
C GLU A 19 -14.90 5.50 -4.82
N ILE A 20 -14.47 4.51 -5.60
CA ILE A 20 -14.56 4.54 -7.08
C ILE A 20 -15.67 3.62 -7.60
N GLY A 21 -16.10 2.65 -6.79
CA GLY A 21 -17.01 1.60 -7.20
C GLY A 21 -16.30 0.39 -7.83
N GLY A 22 -17.04 -0.70 -7.94
CA GLY A 22 -16.55 -2.01 -8.37
C GLY A 22 -17.09 -3.13 -7.49
N SER A 23 -16.64 -4.35 -7.72
CA SER A 23 -17.02 -5.50 -6.89
C SER A 23 -15.98 -5.77 -5.81
N THR A 24 -16.45 -5.96 -4.57
CA THR A 24 -15.61 -6.41 -3.46
C THR A 24 -15.28 -7.89 -3.57
N GLY A 25 -14.16 -8.31 -3.00
CA GLY A 25 -13.84 -9.72 -2.80
C GLY A 25 -12.43 -10.10 -3.23
N ILE A 26 -11.84 -11.02 -2.47
CA ILE A 26 -10.57 -11.65 -2.80
C ILE A 26 -10.88 -12.90 -3.61
N ARG A 27 -10.34 -12.97 -4.83
CA ARG A 27 -10.49 -14.11 -5.73
C ARG A 27 -9.52 -15.22 -5.38
N GLU A 28 -8.25 -14.86 -5.17
CA GLU A 28 -7.14 -15.81 -4.98
C GLU A 28 -6.36 -15.48 -3.70
N PRO A 29 -6.85 -15.88 -2.51
CA PRO A 29 -6.23 -15.52 -1.23
C PRO A 29 -4.79 -16.02 -1.10
N GLY A 30 -4.52 -17.25 -1.57
CA GLY A 30 -3.18 -17.84 -1.53
C GLY A 30 -2.17 -17.07 -2.39
N LEU A 31 -2.58 -16.63 -3.59
CA LEU A 31 -1.74 -15.79 -4.43
C LEU A 31 -1.52 -14.41 -3.81
N LEU A 32 -2.53 -13.84 -3.15
CA LEU A 32 -2.38 -12.54 -2.50
C LEU A 32 -1.31 -12.58 -1.39
N VAL A 33 -1.23 -13.67 -0.63
CA VAL A 33 -0.13 -13.90 0.34
C VAL A 33 1.23 -13.91 -0.38
N ALA A 34 1.35 -14.71 -1.44
CA ALA A 34 2.59 -14.81 -2.22
C ALA A 34 3.01 -13.46 -2.83
N ILE A 35 2.06 -12.64 -3.26
CA ILE A 35 2.31 -11.29 -3.79
C ILE A 35 2.90 -10.37 -2.72
N ALA A 36 2.35 -10.39 -1.51
CA ALA A 36 2.84 -9.57 -0.40
C ALA A 36 4.29 -9.94 -0.01
N GLU A 37 4.65 -11.22 -0.17
CA GLU A 37 6.00 -11.74 0.13
C GLU A 37 6.98 -11.61 -1.04
N LYS A 38 6.49 -11.49 -2.29
CA LYS A 38 7.32 -11.43 -3.50
C LYS A 38 8.49 -10.43 -3.40
N PRO A 39 8.35 -9.20 -2.87
CA PRO A 39 9.46 -8.27 -2.73
C PRO A 39 10.61 -8.75 -1.82
N LEU A 40 10.36 -9.75 -0.97
CA LEU A 40 11.33 -10.36 -0.06
C LEU A 40 12.01 -11.60 -0.66
N ALA A 41 11.62 -12.02 -1.86
CA ALA A 41 12.11 -13.25 -2.45
C ALA A 41 13.63 -13.22 -2.68
N GLY A 42 14.27 -14.35 -2.41
CA GLY A 42 15.71 -14.54 -2.46
C GLY A 42 16.07 -16.02 -2.54
N PHE A 43 17.29 -16.32 -2.98
CA PHE A 43 17.82 -17.68 -3.03
C PHE A 43 19.29 -17.68 -2.62
N GLY A 44 19.71 -18.67 -1.82
CA GLY A 44 21.11 -18.81 -1.41
C GLY A 44 21.65 -17.60 -0.64
N GLY A 45 20.80 -16.90 0.12
CA GLY A 45 21.17 -15.67 0.84
C GLY A 45 21.28 -14.42 -0.03
N GLN A 46 20.99 -14.50 -1.33
CA GLN A 46 20.95 -13.36 -2.23
C GLN A 46 19.51 -12.93 -2.50
N GLU A 47 19.23 -11.63 -2.34
CA GLU A 47 17.94 -11.04 -2.69
C GLU A 47 17.73 -11.03 -4.21
N LEU A 48 16.56 -11.45 -4.69
CA LEU A 48 16.20 -11.35 -6.11
C LEU A 48 15.95 -9.89 -6.53
N TYR A 49 15.53 -9.05 -5.58
CA TYR A 49 15.17 -7.66 -5.80
C TYR A 49 16.05 -6.74 -4.94
N PRO A 50 17.28 -6.41 -5.36
CA PRO A 50 18.27 -5.78 -4.49
C PRO A 50 17.93 -4.32 -4.14
N SER A 51 17.30 -3.56 -5.04
CA SER A 51 16.93 -2.17 -4.76
C SER A 51 15.48 -1.99 -4.33
N LEU A 52 15.19 -0.83 -3.71
CA LEU A 52 13.83 -0.41 -3.38
C LEU A 52 12.91 -0.41 -4.61
N PHE A 53 13.42 0.02 -5.76
CA PHE A 53 12.62 0.08 -7.00
C PHE A 53 12.39 -1.29 -7.62
N ASP A 54 13.33 -2.23 -7.45
CA ASP A 54 13.14 -3.62 -7.86
C ASP A 54 12.05 -4.27 -7.02
N LYS A 55 12.06 -4.04 -5.70
CA LYS A 55 11.04 -4.51 -4.76
C LYS A 55 9.67 -3.90 -5.05
N ALA A 56 9.63 -2.60 -5.37
CA ALA A 56 8.42 -1.90 -5.79
C ALA A 56 7.86 -2.47 -7.11
N ALA A 57 8.73 -2.75 -8.08
CA ALA A 57 8.37 -3.34 -9.35
C ALA A 57 7.80 -4.75 -9.18
N ALA A 58 8.41 -5.57 -8.32
CA ALA A 58 7.95 -6.93 -8.03
C ALA A 58 6.53 -6.93 -7.43
N LEU A 59 6.27 -6.05 -6.47
CA LEU A 59 4.93 -5.89 -5.88
C LEU A 59 3.89 -5.45 -6.93
N PHE A 60 4.22 -4.40 -7.68
CA PHE A 60 3.33 -3.79 -8.66
C PHE A 60 2.97 -4.74 -9.80
N GLU A 61 3.96 -5.38 -10.40
CA GLU A 61 3.78 -6.33 -11.51
C GLU A 61 2.88 -7.49 -11.08
N ALA A 62 3.12 -8.04 -9.88
CA ALA A 62 2.35 -9.16 -9.38
C ALA A 62 0.88 -8.78 -9.11
N LEU A 63 0.63 -7.62 -8.49
CA LEU A 63 -0.73 -7.13 -8.29
C LEU A 63 -1.47 -6.83 -9.61
N CYS A 64 -0.75 -6.39 -10.65
CA CYS A 64 -1.33 -6.19 -11.98
C CYS A 64 -1.74 -7.49 -12.66
N ASN A 65 -0.91 -8.53 -12.56
CA ASN A 65 -0.99 -9.70 -13.43
C ASN A 65 -1.73 -10.91 -12.83
N TYR A 66 -1.73 -11.07 -11.50
CA TYR A 66 -2.31 -12.28 -10.88
C TYR A 66 -3.81 -12.19 -10.56
N HIS A 67 -4.47 -11.06 -10.83
CA HIS A 67 -5.93 -10.89 -10.69
C HIS A 67 -6.51 -11.40 -9.35
N VAL A 68 -5.83 -11.09 -8.25
CA VAL A 68 -6.13 -11.61 -6.91
C VAL A 68 -7.41 -11.07 -6.28
N PHE A 69 -7.97 -9.99 -6.81
CA PHE A 69 -9.27 -9.43 -6.45
C PHE A 69 -10.31 -9.65 -7.55
N VAL A 70 -11.60 -9.63 -7.18
CA VAL A 70 -12.72 -9.74 -8.14
C VAL A 70 -12.73 -8.58 -9.14
N ASP A 71 -12.51 -7.36 -8.65
CA ASP A 71 -12.34 -6.14 -9.46
C ASP A 71 -11.23 -5.28 -8.80
N GLY A 72 -10.88 -4.15 -9.40
CA GLY A 72 -10.00 -3.18 -8.77
C GLY A 72 -8.51 -3.53 -8.81
N ASN A 73 -8.10 -4.66 -9.40
CA ASN A 73 -6.70 -5.12 -9.43
C ASN A 73 -5.70 -4.04 -9.89
N LYS A 74 -5.94 -3.43 -11.06
CA LYS A 74 -5.07 -2.38 -11.61
C LYS A 74 -5.00 -1.13 -10.72
N ARG A 75 -6.14 -0.72 -10.17
CA ARG A 75 -6.24 0.43 -9.26
C ARG A 75 -5.50 0.13 -7.95
N THR A 76 -5.68 -1.07 -7.41
CA THR A 76 -5.00 -1.54 -6.20
C THR A 76 -3.48 -1.63 -6.43
N ALA A 77 -3.04 -2.12 -7.58
CA ALA A 77 -1.62 -2.23 -7.92
C ALA A 77 -0.92 -0.86 -7.89
N ILE A 78 -1.46 0.14 -8.60
CA ILE A 78 -0.85 1.46 -8.65
C ILE A 78 -0.89 2.17 -7.30
N THR A 79 -1.98 2.05 -6.54
CA THR A 79 -2.08 2.65 -5.21
C THR A 79 -1.18 1.95 -4.18
N ALA A 80 -1.04 0.63 -4.25
CA ALA A 80 -0.10 -0.13 -3.40
C ALA A 80 1.35 0.22 -3.72
N LEU A 81 1.69 0.44 -4.99
CA LEU A 81 3.00 0.95 -5.41
C LEU A 81 3.27 2.34 -4.82
N GLU A 82 2.32 3.28 -4.95
CA GLU A 82 2.45 4.62 -4.38
C GLU A 82 2.59 4.58 -2.86
N TYR A 83 1.81 3.74 -2.19
CA TYR A 83 1.89 3.52 -0.76
C TYR A 83 3.26 2.98 -0.36
N PHE A 84 3.76 1.93 -1.03
CA PHE A 84 5.09 1.37 -0.77
C PHE A 84 6.19 2.42 -0.92
N LEU A 85 6.17 3.22 -2.00
CA LEU A 85 7.15 4.29 -2.22
C LEU A 85 7.06 5.33 -1.10
N HIS A 86 5.85 5.76 -0.76
CA HIS A 86 5.62 6.77 0.28
C HIS A 86 6.17 6.33 1.64
N GLN A 87 5.93 5.07 2.02
CA GLN A 87 6.44 4.52 3.26
C GLN A 87 7.97 4.48 3.34
N ASN A 88 8.62 4.44 2.18
CA ASN A 88 10.07 4.43 2.04
C ASN A 88 10.65 5.79 1.64
N GLY A 89 9.87 6.89 1.76
CA GLY A 89 10.36 8.26 1.56
C GLY A 89 10.49 8.67 0.10
N TYR A 90 9.67 8.09 -0.77
CA TYR A 90 9.57 8.45 -2.18
C TYR A 90 8.12 8.80 -2.53
N HIS A 91 7.96 9.73 -3.46
CA HIS A 91 6.67 10.05 -4.07
C HIS A 91 6.75 9.83 -5.57
N LEU A 92 5.75 9.16 -6.11
CA LEU A 92 5.61 8.94 -7.54
C LEU A 92 5.09 10.23 -8.20
N THR A 93 5.93 10.87 -9.00
CA THR A 93 5.65 12.15 -9.66
C THR A 93 4.98 12.02 -11.02
N ALA A 94 4.72 10.79 -11.47
CA ALA A 94 3.95 10.56 -12.69
C ALA A 94 2.55 11.17 -12.54
N ASP A 95 2.01 11.74 -13.61
CA ASP A 95 0.62 12.20 -13.63
C ASP A 95 -0.38 11.03 -13.76
N LYS A 96 -1.68 11.32 -13.70
CA LYS A 96 -2.73 10.30 -13.79
C LYS A 96 -2.66 9.51 -15.11
N SER A 97 -2.45 10.18 -16.23
CA SER A 97 -2.40 9.56 -17.55
C SER A 97 -1.18 8.64 -17.66
N GLN A 98 -0.02 9.09 -17.19
CA GLN A 98 1.22 8.31 -17.17
C GLN A 98 1.08 7.04 -16.31
N LYS A 99 0.46 7.16 -15.14
CA LYS A 99 0.18 6.00 -14.27
C LYS A 99 -0.77 5.00 -14.92
N GLU A 100 -1.81 5.49 -15.57
CA GLU A 100 -2.79 4.66 -16.27
C GLU A 100 -2.15 3.88 -17.42
N HIS A 101 -1.44 4.58 -18.31
CA HIS A 101 -0.71 3.95 -19.42
C HIS A 101 0.30 2.92 -18.90
N PHE A 102 1.10 3.28 -17.91
CA PHE A 102 2.08 2.37 -17.31
C PHE A 102 1.44 1.10 -16.72
N THR A 103 0.29 1.24 -16.07
CA THR A 103 -0.46 0.12 -15.48
C THR A 103 -1.06 -0.79 -16.54
N LEU A 104 -1.63 -0.21 -17.60
CA LEU A 104 -2.16 -0.96 -18.74
C LEU A 104 -1.04 -1.69 -19.48
N ASP A 105 0.06 -1.01 -19.77
CA ASP A 105 1.22 -1.60 -20.44
C ASP A 105 1.81 -2.77 -19.64
N THR A 106 1.84 -2.66 -18.32
CA THR A 106 2.32 -3.75 -17.45
C THR A 106 1.39 -4.96 -17.52
N ALA A 107 0.07 -4.72 -17.45
CA ALA A 107 -0.93 -5.78 -17.49
C ALA A 107 -1.04 -6.48 -18.86
N MET A 108 -0.76 -5.76 -19.96
CA MET A 108 -0.91 -6.28 -21.32
C MET A 108 0.37 -6.88 -21.89
N ASN A 109 1.52 -6.25 -21.65
CA ASN A 109 2.75 -6.55 -22.39
C ASN A 109 3.74 -7.41 -21.61
N ASN A 110 3.35 -7.95 -20.44
CA ASN A 110 4.22 -8.72 -19.54
C ASN A 110 5.61 -8.05 -19.38
N THR A 111 5.57 -6.76 -19.06
CA THR A 111 6.76 -5.90 -19.09
C THR A 111 7.83 -6.44 -18.13
N ASP A 112 9.07 -6.52 -18.62
CA ASP A 112 10.23 -6.93 -17.81
C ASP A 112 10.33 -6.09 -16.52
N LEU A 113 10.47 -6.78 -15.38
CA LEU A 113 10.62 -6.17 -14.05
C LEU A 113 11.71 -5.08 -14.01
N LYS A 114 12.81 -5.24 -14.75
CA LYS A 114 13.86 -4.21 -14.81
C LYS A 114 13.36 -2.91 -15.47
N LYS A 115 12.49 -3.01 -16.47
CA LYS A 115 11.88 -1.84 -17.13
C LYS A 115 10.88 -1.16 -16.19
N ILE A 116 10.07 -1.95 -15.48
CA ILE A 116 9.15 -1.46 -14.45
C ILE A 116 9.93 -0.70 -13.37
N ALA A 117 10.99 -1.30 -12.81
CA ALA A 117 11.83 -0.67 -11.78
C ALA A 117 12.49 0.63 -12.29
N THR A 118 12.98 0.63 -13.52
CA THR A 118 13.58 1.81 -14.16
C THR A 118 12.55 2.93 -14.31
N TRP A 119 11.33 2.61 -14.75
CA TRP A 119 10.25 3.58 -14.89
C TRP A 119 9.87 4.16 -13.54
N ILE A 120 9.69 3.32 -12.51
CA ILE A 120 9.35 3.76 -11.15
C ILE A 120 10.44 4.70 -10.63
N LYS A 121 11.71 4.32 -10.77
CA LYS A 121 12.86 5.14 -10.34
C LYS A 121 12.88 6.50 -11.03
N LYS A 122 12.66 6.53 -12.36
CA LYS A 122 12.63 7.76 -13.16
C LYS A 122 11.52 8.71 -12.72
N HIS A 123 10.37 8.17 -12.34
CA HIS A 123 9.20 8.94 -11.92
C HIS A 123 9.05 9.02 -10.40
N SER A 124 10.13 8.82 -9.63
CA SER A 124 10.10 8.93 -8.17
C SER A 124 11.04 10.04 -7.70
N LYS A 125 10.54 10.89 -6.79
CA LYS A 125 11.38 11.85 -6.06
C LYS A 125 11.38 11.53 -4.58
N ARG A 126 12.52 11.76 -3.93
CA ARG A 126 12.59 11.64 -2.47
C ARG A 126 11.67 12.68 -1.83
N THR A 127 10.87 12.21 -0.88
CA THR A 127 10.07 13.06 -0.01
C THR A 127 10.56 12.93 1.42
N PRO A 128 10.83 14.05 2.11
CA PRO A 128 11.08 13.99 3.54
C PRO A 128 9.80 13.47 4.21
N LYS A 129 9.94 12.49 5.11
CA LYS A 129 8.83 12.13 5.99
C LYS A 129 8.39 13.41 6.73
N PRO A 130 7.09 13.75 6.75
CA PRO A 130 6.65 14.91 7.50
C PRO A 130 7.06 14.70 8.96
N THR A 131 7.80 15.66 9.51
CA THR A 131 8.20 15.61 10.93
C THR A 131 6.95 15.63 11.79
N LEU A 132 7.01 15.03 12.99
CA LEU A 132 5.88 15.02 13.93
C LEU A 132 5.34 16.44 14.15
N ASN A 133 6.23 17.42 14.26
CA ASN A 133 5.90 18.85 14.38
C ASN A 133 5.14 19.41 13.18
N LYS A 134 5.33 18.88 11.97
CA LYS A 134 4.60 19.30 10.77
C LYS A 134 3.21 18.67 10.71
N LEU A 135 3.03 17.46 11.25
CA LEU A 135 1.74 16.76 11.32
C LEU A 135 0.85 17.29 12.45
N LEU A 136 1.46 17.69 13.56
CA LEU A 136 0.77 18.21 14.74
C LEU A 136 0.48 19.72 14.66
N LYS A 137 0.92 20.41 13.60
CA LYS A 137 0.58 21.82 13.36
C LYS A 137 -0.94 21.95 13.18
N GLY A 138 -1.62 22.46 14.22
CA GLY A 138 -3.07 22.65 14.24
C GLY A 138 -3.85 21.68 15.15
N VAL A 139 -3.17 20.71 15.77
CA VAL A 139 -3.73 19.85 16.83
C VAL A 139 -3.45 20.54 18.17
N THR A 140 -4.43 21.29 18.68
CA THR A 140 -4.37 21.82 20.05
C THR A 140 -4.76 20.71 21.03
N PRO A 141 -4.19 20.67 22.24
CA PRO A 141 -4.55 19.68 23.27
C PRO A 141 -6.07 19.62 23.55
N GLU A 142 -6.74 20.76 23.43
CA GLU A 142 -8.19 20.91 23.61
C GLU A 142 -9.03 20.08 22.62
N LYS A 143 -8.55 19.84 21.40
CA LYS A 143 -9.26 19.04 20.38
C LYS A 143 -9.20 17.53 20.65
N VAL A 144 -8.23 17.07 21.44
CA VAL A 144 -8.08 15.64 21.78
C VAL A 144 -8.99 15.26 22.96
N GLN A 145 -9.32 16.21 23.83
CA GLN A 145 -10.12 16.00 25.03
C GLN A 145 -11.64 15.81 24.76
N GLY A 146 -12.12 16.19 23.55
CA GLY A 146 -13.54 16.26 23.23
C GLY A 146 -14.18 15.01 22.61
N GLU A 147 -13.42 13.97 22.27
CA GLU A 147 -13.93 12.79 21.54
C GLU A 147 -13.84 11.46 22.31
N ILE A 148 -13.38 11.47 23.56
CA ILE A 148 -13.33 10.25 24.37
C ILE A 148 -14.56 10.18 25.28
N ASP A 149 -15.67 9.71 24.72
CA ASP A 149 -16.85 9.27 25.49
C ASP A 149 -16.51 7.92 26.16
N TRP A 150 -15.93 8.00 27.36
CA TRP A 150 -15.94 6.86 28.29
C TRP A 150 -17.35 6.70 28.83
N GLY A 151 -18.20 5.99 28.07
CA GLY A 151 -19.53 5.59 28.51
C GLY A 151 -19.49 4.95 29.90
N PRO A 152 -20.59 4.99 30.67
CA PRO A 152 -20.55 4.81 32.11
C PRO A 152 -19.94 3.46 32.51
N ASP A 153 -18.83 3.57 33.24
CA ASP A 153 -18.10 2.52 33.94
C ASP A 153 -19.04 1.75 34.88
N ARG A 154 -19.63 0.66 34.38
CA ARG A 154 -20.40 -0.30 35.20
C ARG A 154 -19.43 -1.31 35.80
N GLY A 155 -18.76 -0.88 36.87
CA GLY A 155 -17.81 -1.70 37.60
C GLY A 155 -17.64 -1.28 39.06
N LYS A 156 -18.72 -1.31 39.86
CA LYS A 156 -18.58 -1.46 41.32
C LYS A 156 -19.56 -2.47 41.88
N GLU A 157 -19.05 -3.70 41.97
CA GLU A 157 -19.38 -4.62 43.05
C GLU A 157 -19.44 -3.88 44.39
N LYS A 158 -20.53 -4.03 45.12
CA LYS A 158 -20.54 -3.84 46.57
C LYS A 158 -20.83 -5.19 47.21
N GLY A 159 -19.76 -5.90 47.54
CA GLY A 159 -19.78 -6.90 48.58
C GLY A 159 -19.74 -6.24 49.96
N SER A 160 -20.50 -6.83 50.88
CA SER A 160 -20.30 -6.87 52.33
C SER A 160 -20.59 -5.60 53.16
N LYS A 161 -21.72 -5.61 53.88
CA LYS A 161 -21.80 -6.06 55.28
C LYS A 161 -23.24 -6.35 55.67
#